data_AF-A0A815W639-F1
#
_entry.id   AF-A0A815W639-F1
#
_cell.length_a   1.000
_cell.length_b   1.000
_cell.length_c   1.000
_cell.angle_alpha   90.00
_cell.angle_beta   90.00
_cell.angle_gamma   90.00
#
_symmetry.space_group_name_H-M   'P 1'
#
loop_
_entity.id
_entity.type
_entity.pdbx_description
1 polymer ?
#
loop_
_entity_poly.entity_id
_entity_poly.type
_entity_poly.pdbx_seq_one_letter_code
_entity_poly.pdbx_strand_id
1 'polypeptide(L)'
;MKYPRLISITHIKELQELKRTKDFLYFGAGVTFTRLKSKLIQWNNDNSICQALLDQMKHFASTQIRNVASLGGNIISASPISDINPVLEAAGAILELHRADDNKVRKIPLCDFFLGNHRVSMADNEILVAIHIPLERSSNKCFLRSYKQSRRRDDSKGIVSAAFKIELEKINSFDNQWKIISACFSFGGMASKTILAINTQQQLIGLSWTKQTINIAYDLLLKEMPLDELSPGGQYQYRRTLIQSFLFKFYSYVCKELRQPSIDLIDNYYHREISHGQQTIPEKPQTQKIIGSSLSHRSAYLHTTGEAIYIDDMPSYINTLHAALVLSTKANARIKHIDIEDASKVVGFVSFVSYIDVPGSNKLNDELFDEELFVSSIALCIGAIIGVVVCESEHAAKIAANLIKIDYDLLSPRIFSID
;
A
#
# COMPACT_ATOMS: atom_id res chain seq x y z
N MET A 1 -11.48 13.09 8.20
CA MET A 1 -12.91 12.70 8.22
C MET A 1 -13.22 12.09 9.57
N LYS A 2 -14.31 12.52 10.22
CA LYS A 2 -14.82 11.91 11.45
C LYS A 2 -16.08 11.14 11.08
N TYR A 3 -16.11 9.84 11.34
CA TYR A 3 -17.29 9.00 11.09
C TYR A 3 -18.11 8.93 12.38
N PRO A 4 -19.29 9.57 12.46
CA PRO A 4 -20.10 9.61 13.69
C PRO A 4 -20.74 8.26 14.03
N ARG A 5 -20.78 7.33 13.06
CA ARG A 5 -21.33 5.98 13.20
C ARG A 5 -20.40 4.99 12.53
N LEU A 6 -20.16 3.87 13.19
CA LEU A 6 -19.36 2.75 12.68
C LEU A 6 -20.18 1.47 12.84
N ILE A 7 -20.18 0.63 11.81
CA ILE A 7 -20.84 -0.67 11.81
C ILE A 7 -19.76 -1.73 11.59
N SER A 8 -19.62 -2.67 12.54
CA SER A 8 -18.73 -3.81 12.37
C SER A 8 -19.49 -4.99 11.77
N ILE A 9 -19.00 -5.50 10.64
CA ILE A 9 -19.55 -6.67 9.93
C ILE A 9 -18.71 -7.93 10.14
N THR A 10 -17.76 -7.91 11.07
CA THR A 10 -16.76 -8.97 11.28
C THR A 10 -17.37 -10.33 11.63
N HIS A 11 -18.53 -10.35 12.32
CA HIS A 11 -19.16 -11.57 12.82
C HIS A 11 -20.21 -12.19 11.88
N ILE A 12 -20.49 -11.56 10.73
CA ILE A 12 -21.46 -12.06 9.75
C ILE A 12 -20.84 -13.26 9.01
N LYS A 13 -21.44 -14.45 9.16
CA LYS A 13 -20.85 -15.70 8.67
C LYS A 13 -20.81 -15.77 7.15
N GLU A 14 -21.82 -15.24 6.50
CA GLU A 14 -22.00 -15.18 5.04
C GLU A 14 -20.84 -14.43 4.37
N LEU A 15 -20.33 -13.38 5.02
CA LEU A 15 -19.19 -12.60 4.54
C LEU A 15 -17.84 -13.30 4.76
N GLN A 16 -17.81 -14.40 5.52
CA GLN A 16 -16.61 -15.13 5.91
C GLN A 16 -16.44 -16.44 5.14
N GLU A 17 -17.32 -16.72 4.19
CA GLU A 17 -17.34 -17.95 3.41
C GLU A 17 -16.27 -17.97 2.30
N LEU A 18 -15.70 -19.14 2.07
CA LEU A 18 -14.81 -19.43 0.95
C LEU A 18 -15.29 -20.73 0.30
N LYS A 19 -15.71 -20.66 -0.97
CA LYS A 19 -16.20 -21.83 -1.70
C LYS A 19 -15.52 -21.92 -3.07
N ARG A 20 -15.26 -23.15 -3.52
CA ARG A 20 -14.83 -23.44 -4.89
C ARG A 20 -15.88 -24.33 -5.51
N THR A 21 -16.47 -23.88 -6.60
CA THR A 21 -17.43 -24.66 -7.40
C THR A 21 -16.75 -25.14 -8.68
N LYS A 22 -17.52 -25.77 -9.57
CA LYS A 22 -17.06 -26.12 -10.92
C LYS A 22 -16.97 -24.92 -11.85
N ASP A 23 -17.55 -23.78 -11.49
CA ASP A 23 -17.75 -22.61 -12.33
C ASP A 23 -16.98 -21.38 -11.83
N PHE A 24 -16.78 -21.26 -10.51
CA PHE A 24 -16.20 -20.07 -9.90
C PHE A 24 -15.49 -20.36 -8.57
N LEU A 25 -14.60 -19.45 -8.21
CA LEU A 25 -14.15 -19.23 -6.83
C LEU A 25 -15.04 -18.17 -6.20
N TYR A 26 -15.56 -18.46 -5.01
CA TYR A 26 -16.38 -17.54 -4.22
C TYR A 26 -15.59 -17.09 -2.99
N PHE A 27 -15.36 -15.79 -2.89
CA PHE A 27 -14.74 -15.18 -1.72
C PHE A 27 -15.71 -14.23 -1.04
N GLY A 28 -16.10 -14.53 0.21
CA GLY A 28 -16.84 -13.59 1.04
C GLY A 28 -16.02 -12.33 1.30
N ALA A 29 -16.68 -11.17 1.27
CA ALA A 29 -16.02 -9.87 1.36
C ALA A 29 -15.31 -9.63 2.71
N GLY A 30 -15.77 -10.27 3.78
CA GLY A 30 -15.20 -10.17 5.13
C GLY A 30 -13.99 -11.08 5.36
N VAL A 31 -13.65 -11.97 4.43
CA VAL A 31 -12.53 -12.90 4.58
C VAL A 31 -11.21 -12.15 4.70
N THR A 32 -10.42 -12.52 5.69
CA THR A 32 -9.08 -11.95 5.91
C THR A 32 -8.05 -12.53 4.94
N PHE A 33 -7.02 -11.76 4.61
CA PHE A 33 -5.96 -12.23 3.70
C PHE A 33 -5.25 -13.49 4.19
N THR A 34 -5.06 -13.66 5.50
CA THR A 34 -4.49 -14.89 6.06
C THR A 34 -5.35 -16.12 5.77
N ARG A 35 -6.67 -16.01 5.97
CA ARG A 35 -7.62 -17.11 5.68
C ARG A 35 -7.71 -17.39 4.20
N LEU A 36 -7.78 -16.35 3.37
CA LEU A 36 -7.78 -16.47 1.92
C LEU A 36 -6.51 -17.16 1.42
N LYS A 37 -5.32 -16.72 1.86
CA LYS A 37 -4.03 -17.33 1.51
C LYS A 37 -3.99 -18.83 1.85
N SER A 38 -4.40 -19.21 3.06
CA SER A 38 -4.45 -20.62 3.48
C SER A 38 -5.34 -21.45 2.55
N LYS A 39 -6.50 -20.91 2.15
CA LYS A 39 -7.43 -21.61 1.26
C LYS A 39 -6.94 -21.68 -0.18
N LEU A 40 -6.31 -20.62 -0.69
CA LEU A 40 -5.71 -20.60 -2.02
C LEU A 40 -4.60 -21.65 -2.14
N ILE A 41 -3.76 -21.84 -1.11
CA ILE A 41 -2.75 -22.90 -1.08
C ILE A 41 -3.41 -24.28 -1.25
N GLN A 42 -4.51 -24.56 -0.53
CA GLN A 42 -5.25 -25.82 -0.65
C GLN A 42 -5.89 -26.01 -2.02
N TRP A 43 -6.25 -24.93 -2.70
CA TRP A 43 -6.89 -24.95 -4.01
C TRP A 43 -5.89 -24.87 -5.18
N ASN A 44 -4.59 -24.79 -4.91
CA ASN A 44 -3.58 -24.52 -5.92
C ASN A 44 -3.19 -25.77 -6.74
N ASN A 45 -4.18 -26.51 -7.23
CA ASN A 45 -3.99 -27.64 -8.16
C ASN A 45 -3.81 -27.09 -9.58
N ASP A 46 -2.71 -26.38 -9.83
CA ASP A 46 -2.36 -25.73 -11.12
C ASP A 46 -3.36 -24.67 -11.60
N ASN A 47 -4.03 -24.00 -10.66
CA ASN A 47 -4.90 -22.88 -10.98
C ASN A 47 -4.07 -21.58 -11.03
N SER A 48 -3.88 -21.03 -12.24
CA SER A 48 -3.10 -19.80 -12.48
C SER A 48 -3.62 -18.58 -11.69
N ILE A 49 -4.93 -18.51 -11.42
CA ILE A 49 -5.56 -17.45 -10.60
C ILE A 49 -5.11 -17.58 -9.14
N CYS A 50 -5.16 -18.79 -8.58
CA CYS A 50 -4.71 -19.04 -7.21
C CYS A 50 -3.23 -18.67 -7.06
N GLN A 51 -2.40 -19.10 -8.00
CA GLN A 51 -0.97 -18.83 -7.97
C GLN A 51 -0.67 -17.33 -8.04
N ALA A 52 -1.32 -16.57 -8.93
CA ALA A 52 -1.10 -15.13 -9.03
C ALA A 52 -1.54 -14.37 -7.77
N LEU A 53 -2.67 -14.76 -7.16
CA LEU A 53 -3.09 -14.20 -5.88
C LEU A 53 -2.06 -14.51 -4.78
N LEU A 54 -1.53 -15.73 -4.72
CA LEU A 54 -0.50 -16.13 -3.76
C LEU A 54 0.82 -15.38 -3.97
N ASP A 55 1.22 -15.18 -5.22
CA ASP A 55 2.43 -14.43 -5.61
C ASP A 55 2.38 -12.99 -5.06
N GLN A 56 1.24 -12.30 -5.22
CA GLN A 56 1.06 -10.96 -4.62
C GLN A 56 1.01 -11.01 -3.10
N MET A 57 0.29 -11.98 -2.53
CA MET A 57 0.13 -12.10 -1.07
C MET A 57 1.44 -12.46 -0.34
N LYS A 58 2.45 -12.97 -1.04
CA LYS A 58 3.79 -13.24 -0.47
C LYS A 58 4.43 -11.99 0.11
N HIS A 59 4.25 -10.86 -0.58
CA HIS A 59 4.88 -9.57 -0.26
C HIS A 59 3.86 -8.50 0.17
N PHE A 60 2.61 -8.91 0.43
CA PHE A 60 1.52 -8.04 0.81
C PHE A 60 1.49 -7.82 2.32
N ALA A 61 1.94 -6.64 2.77
CA ALA A 61 1.90 -6.20 4.16
C ALA A 61 2.58 -7.16 5.17
N SER A 62 2.46 -6.85 6.46
CA SER A 62 2.87 -7.74 7.55
C SER A 62 1.82 -8.81 7.85
N THR A 63 2.20 -9.83 8.62
CA THR A 63 1.26 -10.88 9.09
C THR A 63 0.12 -10.29 9.92
N GLN A 64 0.43 -9.30 10.76
CA GLN A 64 -0.52 -8.61 11.62
C GLN A 64 -1.62 -7.93 10.79
N ILE A 65 -1.23 -7.21 9.73
CA ILE A 65 -2.19 -6.58 8.81
C ILE A 65 -3.02 -7.64 8.08
N ARG A 66 -2.40 -8.70 7.54
CA ARG A 66 -3.13 -9.77 6.82
C ARG A 66 -4.13 -10.54 7.69
N ASN A 67 -3.88 -10.61 9.00
CA ASN A 67 -4.77 -11.28 9.94
C ASN A 67 -6.09 -10.53 10.16
N VAL A 68 -6.14 -9.22 9.90
CA VAL A 68 -7.32 -8.37 10.15
C VAL A 68 -7.89 -7.72 8.90
N ALA A 69 -7.05 -7.43 7.89
CA ALA A 69 -7.49 -6.81 6.65
C ALA A 69 -8.35 -7.79 5.84
N SER A 70 -9.55 -7.35 5.46
CA SER A 70 -10.47 -8.12 4.64
C SER A 70 -10.27 -7.86 3.14
N LEU A 71 -10.59 -8.85 2.32
CA LEU A 71 -10.56 -8.73 0.86
C LEU A 71 -11.51 -7.62 0.37
N GLY A 72 -12.73 -7.59 0.89
CA GLY A 72 -13.72 -6.58 0.55
C GLY A 72 -13.28 -5.17 0.97
N GLY A 73 -12.65 -5.03 2.14
CA GLY A 73 -12.07 -3.77 2.58
C GLY A 73 -10.98 -3.28 1.63
N ASN A 74 -10.12 -4.17 1.12
CA ASN A 74 -9.10 -3.84 0.12
C ASN A 74 -9.71 -3.35 -1.20
N ILE A 75 -10.77 -4.01 -1.68
CA ILE A 75 -11.49 -3.65 -2.91
C ILE A 75 -12.22 -2.30 -2.74
N ILE A 76 -13.05 -2.14 -1.70
CA ILE A 76 -13.83 -0.92 -1.46
C ILE A 76 -12.91 0.29 -1.22
N SER A 77 -11.76 0.08 -0.59
CA SER A 77 -10.77 1.15 -0.43
C SER A 77 -10.30 1.73 -1.75
N ALA A 78 -10.41 0.99 -2.88
CA ALA A 78 -10.09 1.46 -4.23
C ALA A 78 -8.75 2.23 -4.32
N SER A 79 -7.73 1.69 -3.65
CA SER A 79 -6.39 2.25 -3.69
C SER A 79 -5.81 2.11 -5.10
N PRO A 80 -5.27 3.18 -5.70
CA PRO A 80 -4.66 3.11 -7.04
C PRO A 80 -3.46 2.17 -7.13
N ILE A 81 -2.85 1.86 -5.98
CA ILE A 81 -1.68 1.01 -5.83
C ILE A 81 -2.02 -0.33 -5.14
N SER A 82 -3.26 -0.81 -5.27
CA SER A 82 -3.63 -2.13 -4.76
C SER A 82 -2.82 -3.22 -5.50
N ASP A 83 -2.25 -4.15 -4.74
CA ASP A 83 -1.54 -5.30 -5.31
C ASP A 83 -2.52 -6.38 -5.82
N ILE A 84 -3.73 -6.42 -5.24
CA ILE A 84 -4.70 -7.51 -5.43
C ILE A 84 -5.70 -7.18 -6.53
N ASN A 85 -6.13 -5.92 -6.63
CA ASN A 85 -7.13 -5.50 -7.62
C ASN A 85 -6.70 -5.84 -9.07
N PRO A 86 -5.44 -5.62 -9.49
CA PRO A 86 -5.03 -6.02 -10.84
C PRO A 86 -5.22 -7.50 -11.14
N VAL A 87 -4.93 -8.37 -10.17
CA VAL A 87 -5.10 -9.83 -10.32
C VAL A 87 -6.57 -10.20 -10.43
N LEU A 88 -7.43 -9.60 -9.59
CA LEU A 88 -8.87 -9.83 -9.64
C LEU A 88 -9.48 -9.33 -10.95
N GLU A 89 -9.05 -8.18 -11.48
CA GLU A 89 -9.49 -7.68 -12.78
C GLU A 89 -9.04 -8.61 -13.91
N ALA A 90 -7.76 -9.01 -13.92
CA ALA A 90 -7.24 -9.95 -14.90
C ALA A 90 -8.00 -11.28 -14.85
N ALA A 91 -8.38 -11.75 -13.66
CA ALA A 91 -9.14 -12.97 -13.48
C ALA A 91 -10.65 -12.83 -13.82
N GLY A 92 -11.12 -11.63 -14.18
CA GLY A 92 -12.52 -11.39 -14.54
C GLY A 92 -13.48 -11.41 -13.34
N ALA A 93 -13.03 -10.94 -12.18
CA ALA A 93 -13.83 -10.94 -10.96
C ALA A 93 -15.13 -10.13 -11.11
N ILE A 94 -16.21 -10.67 -10.56
CA ILE A 94 -17.54 -10.07 -10.50
C ILE A 94 -17.88 -9.85 -9.03
N LEU A 95 -18.23 -8.63 -8.68
CA LEU A 95 -18.64 -8.25 -7.33
C LEU A 95 -20.14 -8.46 -7.14
N GLU A 96 -20.53 -9.01 -6.00
CA GLU A 96 -21.91 -9.15 -5.56
C GLU A 96 -22.22 -8.13 -4.47
N LEU A 97 -23.04 -7.14 -4.82
CA LEU A 97 -23.51 -6.08 -3.95
C LEU A 97 -24.94 -6.37 -3.51
N HIS A 98 -25.23 -6.22 -2.22
CA HIS A 98 -26.58 -6.34 -1.68
C HIS A 98 -27.06 -5.00 -1.19
N ARG A 99 -28.28 -4.62 -1.56
CA ARG A 99 -28.96 -3.44 -1.05
C ARG A 99 -29.63 -3.74 0.28
N ALA A 100 -29.36 -2.92 1.29
CA ALA A 100 -29.82 -3.14 2.66
C ALA A 100 -31.34 -2.90 2.85
N ASP A 101 -31.98 -2.13 1.98
CA ASP A 101 -33.39 -1.74 2.08
C ASP A 101 -34.35 -2.77 1.48
N ASP A 102 -34.02 -3.33 0.32
CA ASP A 102 -34.89 -4.25 -0.44
C ASP A 102 -34.25 -5.62 -0.75
N ASN A 103 -33.06 -5.89 -0.21
CA ASN A 103 -32.27 -7.11 -0.44
C ASN A 103 -32.01 -7.41 -1.93
N LYS A 104 -32.09 -6.41 -2.81
CA LYS A 104 -31.74 -6.62 -4.21
C LYS A 104 -30.26 -6.88 -4.37
N VAL A 105 -29.96 -7.88 -5.18
CA VAL A 105 -28.59 -8.28 -5.52
C VAL A 105 -28.21 -7.65 -6.84
N ARG A 106 -27.12 -6.87 -6.84
CA ARG A 106 -26.50 -6.32 -8.05
C ARG A 106 -25.15 -6.98 -8.25
N LYS A 107 -24.91 -7.48 -9.46
CA LYS A 107 -23.61 -7.99 -9.89
C LYS A 107 -22.95 -6.99 -10.82
N ILE A 108 -21.68 -6.69 -10.58
CA ILE A 108 -20.90 -5.74 -11.39
C ILE A 108 -19.50 -6.31 -11.64
N PRO A 109 -19.00 -6.28 -12.89
CA PRO A 109 -17.60 -6.60 -13.17
C PRO A 109 -16.66 -5.66 -12.40
N LEU A 110 -15.54 -6.17 -11.90
CA LEU A 110 -14.61 -5.36 -11.10
C LEU A 110 -14.05 -4.16 -11.88
N CYS A 111 -13.84 -4.30 -13.19
CA CYS A 111 -13.34 -3.22 -14.06
C CYS A 111 -14.27 -2.00 -14.11
N ASP A 112 -15.58 -2.21 -13.92
CA ASP A 112 -16.59 -1.14 -13.94
C ASP A 112 -16.84 -0.56 -12.54
N PHE A 113 -16.24 -1.16 -11.51
CA PHE A 113 -16.46 -0.78 -10.13
C PHE A 113 -15.62 0.42 -9.70
N PHE A 114 -14.42 0.61 -10.23
CA PHE A 114 -13.53 1.70 -9.81
C PHE A 114 -13.80 3.00 -10.58
N LEU A 115 -14.21 4.06 -9.87
CA LEU A 115 -14.52 5.37 -10.46
C LEU A 115 -13.35 6.38 -10.34
N GLY A 116 -12.38 6.11 -9.49
CA GLY A 116 -11.19 6.94 -9.28
C GLY A 116 -10.55 6.68 -7.92
N ASN A 117 -9.68 7.59 -7.50
CA ASN A 117 -8.93 7.44 -6.25
C ASN A 117 -9.89 7.35 -5.06
N HIS A 118 -9.93 6.20 -4.39
CA HIS A 118 -10.83 5.94 -3.26
C HIS A 118 -12.33 6.15 -3.58
N ARG A 119 -12.75 5.97 -4.84
CA ARG A 119 -14.15 6.08 -5.27
C ARG A 119 -14.60 4.85 -6.04
N VAL A 120 -15.76 4.32 -5.66
CA VAL A 120 -16.33 3.08 -6.21
C VAL A 120 -17.78 3.25 -6.65
N SER A 121 -18.24 2.39 -7.55
CA SER A 121 -19.61 2.32 -8.05
C SER A 121 -20.51 1.55 -7.09
N MET A 122 -20.69 2.09 -5.89
CA MET A 122 -21.52 1.53 -4.81
C MET A 122 -22.45 2.62 -4.30
N ALA A 123 -23.75 2.32 -4.17
CA ALA A 123 -24.72 3.22 -3.57
C ALA A 123 -24.59 3.23 -2.04
N ASP A 124 -25.07 4.29 -1.39
CA ASP A 124 -24.95 4.48 0.08
C ASP A 124 -25.62 3.37 0.91
N ASN A 125 -26.58 2.64 0.32
CA ASN A 125 -27.30 1.53 0.92
C ASN A 125 -26.83 0.15 0.41
N GLU A 126 -25.74 0.07 -0.36
CA GLU A 126 -25.16 -1.19 -0.83
C GLU A 126 -24.00 -1.65 0.06
N ILE A 127 -23.87 -2.96 0.23
CA ILE A 127 -22.70 -3.61 0.83
C ILE A 127 -22.10 -4.62 -0.14
N LEU A 128 -20.77 -4.76 -0.13
CA LEU A 128 -20.11 -5.84 -0.85
C LEU A 128 -20.22 -7.13 -0.04
N VAL A 129 -20.88 -8.15 -0.61
CA VAL A 129 -21.08 -9.45 0.04
C VAL A 129 -20.04 -10.46 -0.41
N ALA A 130 -19.77 -10.51 -1.71
CA ALA A 130 -18.88 -11.53 -2.27
C ALA A 130 -18.15 -11.09 -3.54
N ILE A 131 -17.06 -11.79 -3.82
CA ILE A 131 -16.27 -11.71 -5.04
C ILE A 131 -16.35 -13.08 -5.71
N HIS A 132 -16.85 -13.10 -6.94
CA HIS A 132 -16.93 -14.29 -7.78
C HIS A 132 -15.85 -14.22 -8.84
N ILE A 133 -14.97 -15.22 -8.88
CA ILE A 133 -13.95 -15.32 -9.93
C ILE A 133 -14.28 -16.51 -10.83
N PRO A 134 -14.61 -16.29 -12.11
CA PRO A 134 -14.93 -17.38 -13.02
C PRO A 134 -13.73 -18.30 -13.21
N LEU A 135 -13.98 -19.61 -13.23
CA LEU A 135 -13.00 -20.63 -13.58
C LEU A 135 -13.11 -20.94 -15.07
N GLU A 136 -11.98 -21.01 -15.75
CA GLU A 136 -11.94 -21.32 -17.17
C GLU A 136 -12.37 -22.76 -17.45
N ARG A 137 -13.15 -22.94 -18.52
CA ARG A 137 -13.60 -24.23 -19.04
C ARG A 137 -13.12 -24.51 -20.47
N SER A 138 -12.33 -23.60 -21.00
CA SER A 138 -11.84 -23.65 -22.37
C SER A 138 -10.80 -24.77 -22.53
N SER A 139 -10.79 -25.43 -23.68
CA SER A 139 -9.69 -26.31 -24.09
C SER A 139 -8.42 -25.54 -24.45
N ASN A 140 -8.51 -24.22 -24.58
CA ASN A 140 -7.40 -23.35 -24.93
C ASN A 140 -6.45 -23.17 -23.74
N LYS A 141 -5.20 -22.81 -24.04
CA LYS A 141 -4.20 -22.58 -22.99
C LYS A 141 -4.38 -21.17 -22.43
N CYS A 142 -4.68 -21.08 -21.14
CA CYS A 142 -4.73 -19.81 -20.42
C CYS A 142 -3.53 -19.65 -19.50
N PHE A 143 -2.94 -18.46 -19.51
CA PHE A 143 -1.83 -18.09 -18.65
C PHE A 143 -2.20 -16.82 -17.88
N LEU A 144 -1.97 -16.83 -16.57
CA LEU A 144 -2.14 -15.67 -15.71
C LEU A 144 -0.94 -15.55 -14.78
N ARG A 145 -0.29 -14.38 -14.79
CA ARG A 145 0.78 -14.03 -13.84
C ARG A 145 0.61 -12.61 -13.33
N SER A 146 1.10 -12.38 -12.12
CA SER A 146 1.13 -11.08 -11.47
C SER A 146 2.55 -10.66 -11.12
N TYR A 147 2.78 -9.36 -11.12
CA TYR A 147 4.06 -8.74 -10.81
C TYR A 147 3.86 -7.53 -9.91
N LYS A 148 4.84 -7.28 -9.05
CA LYS A 148 4.90 -6.11 -8.18
C LYS A 148 6.32 -5.62 -8.09
N GLN A 149 6.49 -4.31 -8.13
CA GLN A 149 7.72 -3.64 -7.75
C GLN A 149 7.43 -2.60 -6.67
N SER A 150 8.27 -2.58 -5.63
CA SER A 150 8.21 -1.65 -4.51
C SER A 150 9.62 -1.25 -4.07
N ARG A 151 9.75 -0.29 -3.14
CA ARG A 151 11.06 0.18 -2.64
C ARG A 151 11.79 -0.87 -1.80
N ARG A 152 11.03 -1.72 -1.10
CA ARG A 152 11.52 -2.90 -0.39
C ARG A 152 10.59 -4.08 -0.73
N ARG A 153 11.08 -5.31 -0.64
CA ARG A 153 10.32 -6.50 -1.05
C ARG A 153 9.07 -6.71 -0.19
N ASP A 154 9.24 -6.69 1.13
CA ASP A 154 8.17 -6.98 2.09
C ASP A 154 7.61 -5.71 2.72
N ASP A 155 6.33 -5.73 3.08
CA ASP A 155 5.65 -4.65 3.80
C ASP A 155 5.81 -3.27 3.13
N SER A 156 5.70 -3.21 1.81
CA SER A 156 5.87 -1.96 1.05
C SER A 156 4.71 -1.72 0.10
N LYS A 157 4.31 -0.45 0.00
CA LYS A 157 3.40 0.03 -1.03
C LYS A 157 4.03 -0.21 -2.41
N GLY A 158 3.26 -0.77 -3.34
CA GLY A 158 3.67 -0.97 -4.72
C GLY A 158 3.94 0.37 -5.42
N ILE A 159 5.02 0.42 -6.21
CA ILE A 159 5.28 1.48 -7.20
C ILE A 159 4.43 1.18 -8.44
N VAL A 160 4.53 -0.06 -8.95
CA VAL A 160 3.66 -0.62 -9.98
C VAL A 160 3.29 -2.05 -9.59
N SER A 161 2.01 -2.37 -9.72
CA SER A 161 1.50 -3.74 -9.67
C SER A 161 0.87 -4.05 -11.02
N ALA A 162 1.03 -5.26 -11.53
CA ALA A 162 0.47 -5.66 -12.81
C ALA A 162 -0.03 -7.11 -12.76
N ALA A 163 -1.05 -7.42 -13.53
CA ALA A 163 -1.46 -8.77 -13.83
C ALA A 163 -1.74 -8.91 -15.32
N PHE A 164 -1.19 -9.96 -15.91
CA PHE A 164 -1.36 -10.28 -17.32
C PHE A 164 -2.05 -11.63 -17.41
N LYS A 165 -3.15 -11.67 -18.14
CA LYS A 165 -3.85 -12.87 -18.53
C LYS A 165 -3.91 -12.93 -20.05
N ILE A 166 -3.63 -14.10 -20.63
CA ILE A 166 -3.90 -14.37 -22.04
C ILE A 166 -4.50 -15.76 -22.19
N GLU A 167 -5.37 -15.90 -23.18
CA GLU A 167 -5.85 -17.18 -23.65
C GLU A 167 -5.36 -17.37 -25.09
N LEU A 168 -4.76 -18.53 -25.34
CA LEU A 168 -4.10 -18.88 -26.58
C LEU A 168 -4.71 -20.12 -27.21
N GLU A 169 -5.04 -20.02 -28.49
CA GLU A 169 -5.47 -21.13 -29.33
C GLU A 169 -4.32 -21.56 -30.25
N LYS A 170 -4.18 -22.87 -30.47
CA LYS A 170 -3.17 -23.39 -31.38
C LYS A 170 -3.64 -23.14 -32.82
N ILE A 171 -2.80 -22.51 -33.65
CA ILE A 171 -3.20 -22.14 -35.03
C ILE A 171 -3.39 -23.38 -35.90
N ASN A 172 -2.51 -24.37 -35.73
CA ASN A 172 -2.50 -25.61 -36.50
C ASN A 172 -1.85 -26.73 -35.67
N SER A 173 -2.20 -27.98 -35.98
CA SER A 173 -1.71 -29.14 -35.21
C SER A 173 -0.21 -29.38 -35.36
N PHE A 174 0.37 -28.97 -36.50
CA PHE A 174 1.74 -29.30 -36.90
C PHE A 174 2.80 -28.28 -36.45
N ASP A 175 2.46 -27.00 -36.31
CA ASP A 175 3.41 -25.98 -35.84
C ASP A 175 3.17 -25.60 -34.37
N ASN A 176 4.21 -25.12 -33.67
CA ASN A 176 4.08 -24.60 -32.31
C ASN A 176 3.70 -23.11 -32.32
N GLN A 177 2.74 -22.73 -33.16
CA GLN A 177 2.24 -21.36 -33.29
C GLN A 177 0.91 -21.19 -32.55
N TRP A 178 0.80 -20.06 -31.86
CA TRP A 178 -0.31 -19.78 -30.96
C TRP A 178 -0.88 -18.40 -31.28
N LYS A 179 -2.21 -18.32 -31.36
CA LYS A 179 -2.97 -17.11 -31.62
C LYS A 179 -3.61 -16.62 -30.33
N ILE A 180 -3.56 -15.32 -30.10
CA ILE A 180 -4.19 -14.65 -28.97
C ILE A 180 -5.70 -14.57 -29.25
N ILE A 181 -6.51 -15.20 -28.42
CA ILE A 181 -7.97 -15.12 -28.52
C ILE A 181 -8.58 -14.21 -27.45
N SER A 182 -7.88 -14.05 -26.33
CA SER A 182 -8.24 -13.11 -25.27
C SER A 182 -6.98 -12.61 -24.57
N ALA A 183 -6.99 -11.36 -24.14
CA ALA A 183 -5.93 -10.73 -23.35
C ALA A 183 -6.56 -9.82 -22.30
N CYS A 184 -6.06 -9.86 -21.07
CA CYS A 184 -6.43 -8.94 -20.00
C CYS A 184 -5.18 -8.46 -19.25
N PHE A 185 -4.84 -7.18 -19.43
CA PHE A 185 -3.65 -6.56 -18.83
C PHE A 185 -4.10 -5.46 -17.86
N SER A 186 -3.96 -5.72 -16.57
CA SER A 186 -4.39 -4.80 -15.50
C SER A 186 -3.19 -4.24 -14.74
N PHE A 187 -3.28 -2.98 -14.32
CA PHE A 187 -2.20 -2.23 -13.67
C PHE A 187 -2.69 -1.40 -12.49
N GLY A 188 -1.89 -1.41 -11.41
CA GLY A 188 -1.94 -0.45 -10.30
C GLY A 188 -0.69 0.43 -10.29
N GLY A 189 -0.81 1.66 -9.79
CA GLY A 189 0.27 2.66 -9.74
C GLY A 189 0.53 3.41 -11.04
N MET A 190 -0.26 3.14 -12.08
CA MET A 190 -0.17 3.79 -13.40
C MET A 190 -1.25 4.85 -13.63
N ALA A 191 -2.25 4.95 -12.77
CA ALA A 191 -3.31 5.94 -12.84
C ALA A 191 -3.88 6.23 -11.43
N SER A 192 -4.94 7.04 -11.36
CA SER A 192 -5.68 7.34 -10.12
C SER A 192 -6.60 6.20 -9.66
N LYS A 193 -6.59 5.06 -10.35
CA LYS A 193 -7.29 3.81 -9.99
C LYS A 193 -6.55 2.62 -10.63
N THR A 194 -6.95 1.40 -10.28
CA THR A 194 -6.59 0.22 -11.08
C THR A 194 -7.21 0.36 -12.47
N ILE A 195 -6.42 0.07 -13.51
CA ILE A 195 -6.83 0.24 -14.91
C ILE A 195 -6.48 -0.96 -15.77
N LEU A 196 -7.27 -1.16 -16.82
CA LEU A 196 -7.01 -2.10 -17.90
C LEU A 196 -6.41 -1.36 -19.10
N ALA A 197 -5.42 -1.98 -19.75
CA ALA A 197 -4.89 -1.51 -21.04
C ALA A 197 -5.79 -1.98 -22.20
N ILE A 198 -7.04 -1.50 -22.25
CA ILE A 198 -8.12 -1.96 -23.14
C ILE A 198 -7.71 -1.87 -24.60
N ASN A 199 -7.15 -0.74 -25.04
CA ASN A 199 -6.76 -0.55 -26.43
C ASN A 199 -5.63 -1.50 -26.82
N THR A 200 -4.63 -1.66 -25.94
CA THR A 200 -3.56 -2.64 -26.14
C THR A 200 -4.14 -4.04 -26.29
N GLN A 201 -5.01 -4.49 -25.37
CA GLN A 201 -5.62 -5.82 -25.40
C GLN A 201 -6.37 -6.08 -26.71
N GLN A 202 -7.19 -5.14 -27.17
CA GLN A 202 -7.97 -5.26 -28.40
C GLN A 202 -7.09 -5.42 -29.64
N GLN A 203 -6.00 -4.66 -29.73
CA GLN A 203 -5.06 -4.71 -30.86
C GLN A 203 -4.26 -6.02 -30.90
N LEU A 204 -4.10 -6.71 -29.77
CA LEU A 204 -3.38 -7.98 -29.71
C LEU A 204 -4.25 -9.18 -30.06
N ILE A 205 -5.58 -9.10 -29.86
CA ILE A 205 -6.48 -10.20 -30.20
C ILE A 205 -6.38 -10.51 -31.70
N GLY A 206 -6.22 -11.78 -32.02
CA GLY A 206 -6.06 -12.29 -33.37
C GLY A 206 -4.61 -12.39 -33.85
N LEU A 207 -3.66 -11.73 -33.19
CA LEU A 207 -2.23 -11.82 -33.52
C LEU A 207 -1.60 -13.10 -32.94
N SER A 208 -0.49 -13.52 -33.55
CA SER A 208 0.31 -14.62 -33.03
C SER A 208 1.14 -14.19 -31.81
N TRP A 209 1.31 -15.07 -30.83
CA TRP A 209 2.17 -14.82 -29.67
C TRP A 209 3.65 -14.88 -30.06
N THR A 210 4.21 -13.73 -30.46
CA THR A 210 5.57 -13.61 -30.99
C THR A 210 6.27 -12.36 -30.47
N LYS A 211 7.60 -12.30 -30.62
CA LYS A 211 8.41 -11.11 -30.30
C LYS A 211 7.91 -9.85 -31.01
N GLN A 212 7.48 -9.96 -32.27
CA GLN A 212 6.94 -8.82 -33.02
C GLN A 212 5.66 -8.28 -32.36
N THR A 213 4.74 -9.16 -31.97
CA THR A 213 3.51 -8.79 -31.27
C THR A 213 3.79 -8.12 -29.92
N ILE A 214 4.80 -8.59 -29.18
CA ILE A 214 5.21 -7.94 -27.91
C ILE A 214 5.83 -6.57 -28.13
N ASN A 215 6.62 -6.37 -29.20
CA ASN A 215 7.15 -5.04 -29.53
C ASN A 215 6.02 -4.05 -29.84
N ILE A 216 4.97 -4.48 -30.54
CA ILE A 216 3.77 -3.67 -30.77
C ILE A 216 3.10 -3.32 -29.43
N ALA A 217 2.96 -4.30 -28.53
CA ALA A 217 2.38 -4.10 -27.21
C ALA A 217 3.14 -3.07 -26.38
N TYR A 218 4.48 -3.03 -26.46
CA TYR A 218 5.27 -2.02 -25.75
C TYR A 218 4.90 -0.59 -26.14
N ASP A 219 4.77 -0.31 -27.43
CA ASP A 219 4.42 1.03 -27.91
C ASP A 219 2.98 1.41 -27.55
N LEU A 220 2.06 0.44 -27.62
CA LEU A 220 0.66 0.64 -27.25
C LEU A 220 0.51 0.93 -25.75
N LEU A 221 1.18 0.15 -24.88
CA LEU A 221 1.14 0.35 -23.43
C LEU A 221 1.66 1.73 -23.03
N LEU A 222 2.76 2.19 -23.64
CA LEU A 222 3.33 3.52 -23.35
C LEU A 222 2.41 4.67 -23.81
N LYS A 223 1.65 4.49 -24.88
CA LYS A 223 0.67 5.47 -25.36
C LYS A 223 -0.60 5.48 -24.49
N GLU A 224 -1.05 4.30 -24.07
CA GLU A 224 -2.29 4.13 -23.31
C GLU A 224 -2.16 4.53 -21.84
N MET A 225 -0.96 4.44 -21.26
CA MET A 225 -0.68 4.83 -19.87
C MET A 225 0.37 5.95 -19.81
N PRO A 226 0.04 7.17 -20.26
CA PRO A 226 0.97 8.28 -20.23
C PRO A 226 1.24 8.71 -18.77
N LEU A 227 2.51 8.85 -18.43
CA LEU A 227 2.98 9.43 -17.18
C LEU A 227 4.03 10.51 -17.48
N ASP A 228 3.98 11.59 -16.71
CA ASP A 228 4.84 12.77 -16.82
C ASP A 228 5.48 13.14 -15.48
N GLU A 229 6.24 14.24 -15.45
CA GLU A 229 6.95 14.73 -14.26
C GLU A 229 6.02 15.19 -13.14
N LEU A 230 4.82 15.65 -13.49
CA LEU A 230 3.81 16.13 -12.55
C LEU A 230 2.95 14.99 -11.98
N SER A 231 3.07 13.80 -12.55
CA SER A 231 2.31 12.63 -12.15
C SER A 231 2.58 12.27 -10.68
N PRO A 232 1.54 12.16 -9.83
CA PRO A 232 1.70 11.83 -8.42
C PRO A 232 2.53 10.56 -8.19
N GLY A 233 3.37 10.60 -7.15
CA GLY A 233 4.32 9.53 -6.83
C GLY A 233 5.67 9.62 -7.54
N GLY A 234 5.83 10.52 -8.53
CA GLY A 234 7.07 10.73 -9.26
C GLY A 234 7.51 9.49 -10.03
N GLN A 235 8.83 9.32 -10.23
CA GLN A 235 9.44 8.13 -10.84
C GLN A 235 8.79 7.72 -12.18
N TYR A 236 8.31 8.68 -12.97
CA TYR A 236 7.48 8.40 -14.15
C TYR A 236 8.21 7.55 -15.19
N GLN A 237 9.49 7.84 -15.46
CA GLN A 237 10.34 7.05 -16.35
C GLN A 237 10.46 5.61 -15.85
N TYR A 238 10.73 5.43 -14.55
CA TYR A 238 10.86 4.10 -13.95
C TYR A 238 9.55 3.29 -14.04
N ARG A 239 8.40 3.92 -13.75
CA ARG A 239 7.08 3.29 -13.87
C ARG A 239 6.77 2.84 -15.30
N ARG A 240 7.08 3.68 -16.29
CA ARG A 240 6.93 3.36 -17.73
C ARG A 240 7.82 2.19 -18.15
N THR A 241 9.05 2.11 -17.66
CA THR A 241 9.93 0.96 -17.92
C THR A 241 9.44 -0.32 -17.24
N LEU A 242 8.86 -0.23 -16.05
CA LEU A 242 8.37 -1.40 -15.31
C LEU A 242 7.23 -2.12 -16.03
N ILE A 243 6.26 -1.40 -16.61
CA ILE A 243 5.15 -2.06 -17.31
C ILE A 243 5.63 -2.88 -18.52
N GLN A 244 6.63 -2.38 -19.26
CA GLN A 244 7.26 -3.11 -20.36
C GLN A 244 8.08 -4.30 -19.84
N SER A 245 8.82 -4.10 -18.75
CA SER A 245 9.64 -5.14 -18.13
C SER A 245 8.79 -6.30 -17.57
N PHE A 246 7.62 -5.99 -17.01
CA PHE A 246 6.68 -7.02 -16.55
C PHE A 246 6.06 -7.78 -17.72
N LEU A 247 5.67 -7.08 -18.80
CA LEU A 247 5.20 -7.75 -20.01
C LEU A 247 6.27 -8.66 -20.62
N PHE A 248 7.54 -8.23 -20.63
CA PHE A 248 8.65 -9.06 -21.07
C PHE A 248 8.79 -10.34 -20.25
N LYS A 249 8.75 -10.23 -18.91
CA LYS A 249 8.78 -11.39 -18.02
C LYS A 249 7.62 -12.34 -18.29
N PHE A 250 6.43 -11.79 -18.51
CA PHE A 250 5.25 -12.58 -18.85
C PHE A 250 5.39 -13.30 -20.20
N TYR A 251 5.89 -12.61 -21.22
CA TYR A 251 6.20 -13.18 -22.52
C TYR A 251 7.15 -14.38 -22.42
N SER A 252 8.29 -14.20 -21.74
CA SER A 252 9.27 -15.27 -21.55
C SER A 252 8.69 -16.46 -20.79
N TYR A 253 7.88 -16.20 -19.73
CA TYR A 253 7.18 -17.26 -18.99
C TYR A 253 6.26 -18.08 -19.92
N VAL A 254 5.41 -17.40 -20.70
CA VAL A 254 4.49 -18.09 -21.62
C VAL A 254 5.25 -18.88 -22.67
N CYS A 255 6.30 -18.31 -23.29
CA CYS A 255 7.11 -19.03 -24.27
C CYS A 255 7.74 -20.30 -23.68
N LYS A 256 8.21 -20.26 -22.43
CA LYS A 256 8.74 -21.42 -21.71
C LYS A 256 7.67 -22.51 -21.51
N GLU A 257 6.47 -22.13 -21.04
CA GLU A 257 5.34 -23.08 -20.88
C GLU A 257 4.87 -23.69 -22.21
N LEU A 258 4.99 -22.93 -23.30
CA LEU A 258 4.69 -23.39 -24.65
C LEU A 258 5.86 -24.16 -25.29
N ARG A 259 6.99 -24.31 -24.61
CA ARG A 259 8.24 -24.92 -25.15
C ARG A 259 8.69 -24.26 -26.46
N GLN A 260 8.50 -22.95 -26.56
CA GLN A 260 9.02 -22.11 -27.65
C GLN A 260 10.41 -21.56 -27.27
N PRO A 261 11.24 -21.14 -28.25
CA PRO A 261 12.47 -20.42 -27.97
C PRO A 261 12.19 -19.20 -27.09
N SER A 262 12.75 -19.20 -25.88
CA SER A 262 12.62 -18.12 -24.92
C SER A 262 14.00 -17.72 -24.44
N ILE A 263 14.15 -16.47 -24.01
CA ILE A 263 15.33 -16.08 -23.26
C ILE A 263 15.17 -16.75 -21.89
N ASP A 264 16.15 -17.57 -21.50
CA ASP A 264 16.24 -18.10 -20.14
C ASP A 264 16.45 -16.94 -19.17
N LEU A 265 15.35 -16.28 -18.83
CA LEU A 265 15.27 -15.51 -17.62
C LEU A 265 15.40 -16.54 -16.50
N ILE A 266 16.40 -16.34 -15.65
CA ILE A 266 16.49 -17.04 -14.39
C ILE A 266 15.20 -16.70 -13.64
N ASP A 267 14.18 -17.54 -13.80
CA ASP A 267 12.86 -17.41 -13.18
C ASP A 267 12.92 -17.82 -11.70
N ASN A 268 14.06 -17.54 -11.07
CA ASN A 268 14.22 -17.65 -9.64
C ASN A 268 13.54 -16.43 -9.07
N TYR A 269 12.24 -16.60 -8.79
CA TYR A 269 11.58 -15.81 -7.76
C TYR A 269 12.56 -15.64 -6.62
N TYR A 270 12.94 -14.39 -6.33
CA TYR A 270 13.95 -14.17 -5.32
C TYR A 270 13.46 -14.79 -4.00
N HIS A 271 14.25 -15.73 -3.49
CA HIS A 271 14.06 -16.32 -2.19
C HIS A 271 15.21 -15.83 -1.31
N ARG A 272 14.87 -15.19 -0.19
CA ARG A 272 15.88 -14.83 0.80
C ARG A 272 16.22 -16.10 1.57
N GLU A 273 17.46 -16.52 1.51
CA GLU A 273 17.95 -17.59 2.39
C GLU A 273 17.90 -17.15 3.85
N ILE A 274 18.00 -18.12 4.76
CA ILE A 274 18.05 -17.86 6.19
C ILE A 274 19.28 -17.00 6.49
N SER A 275 19.08 -15.90 7.22
CA SER A 275 20.17 -15.02 7.63
C SER A 275 21.11 -15.77 8.55
N HIS A 276 22.40 -15.78 8.23
CA HIS A 276 23.46 -16.37 9.04
C HIS A 276 24.59 -15.35 9.25
N GLY A 277 25.39 -15.54 10.29
CA GLY A 277 26.54 -14.70 10.60
C GLY A 277 27.56 -15.44 11.45
N GLN A 278 28.82 -15.10 11.28
CA GLN A 278 29.93 -15.64 12.07
C GLN A 278 30.59 -14.51 12.85
N GLN A 279 30.87 -14.77 14.12
CA GLN A 279 31.56 -13.83 15.00
C GLN A 279 32.84 -14.49 15.49
N THR A 280 33.97 -13.81 15.32
CA THR A 280 35.27 -14.22 15.86
C THR A 280 35.60 -13.30 17.01
N ILE A 281 35.67 -13.87 18.22
CA ILE A 281 35.89 -13.13 19.45
C ILE A 281 37.26 -13.57 20.01
N PRO A 282 38.17 -12.64 20.35
CA PRO A 282 39.45 -13.00 20.94
C PRO A 282 39.26 -13.66 22.31
N GLU A 283 40.08 -14.66 22.61
CA GLU A 283 40.06 -15.30 23.93
C GLU A 283 40.49 -14.31 25.02
N LYS A 284 39.74 -14.27 26.12
CA LYS A 284 40.10 -13.48 27.29
C LYS A 284 41.13 -14.22 28.15
N PRO A 285 42.11 -13.53 28.78
CA PRO A 285 43.00 -14.14 29.77
C PRO A 285 42.19 -14.73 30.94
N GLN A 286 42.55 -15.93 31.41
CA GLN A 286 41.86 -16.61 32.52
C GLN A 286 41.85 -15.80 33.82
N THR A 287 42.84 -14.90 33.99
CA THR A 287 42.95 -13.98 35.12
C THR A 287 41.87 -12.90 35.15
N GLN A 288 41.25 -12.59 34.00
CA GLN A 288 40.19 -11.59 33.89
C GLN A 288 38.81 -12.26 33.97
N LYS A 289 38.04 -11.94 35.02
CA LYS A 289 36.70 -12.49 35.20
C LYS A 289 35.68 -11.91 34.23
N ILE A 290 35.66 -10.58 34.07
CA ILE A 290 34.56 -9.84 33.39
C ILE A 290 35.05 -9.08 32.15
N ILE A 291 36.19 -8.39 32.24
CA ILE A 291 36.74 -7.62 31.11
C ILE A 291 37.09 -8.60 29.98
N GLY A 292 36.65 -8.29 28.75
CA GLY A 292 36.79 -9.17 27.59
C GLY A 292 35.74 -10.28 27.49
N SER A 293 34.80 -10.40 28.44
CA SER A 293 33.68 -11.35 28.33
C SER A 293 32.52 -10.78 27.51
N SER A 294 31.90 -11.62 26.68
CA SER A 294 30.66 -11.30 25.95
C SER A 294 29.43 -11.47 26.86
N LEU A 295 29.30 -10.56 27.84
CA LEU A 295 28.13 -10.54 28.71
C LEU A 295 26.92 -10.01 27.96
N SER A 296 25.74 -10.58 28.25
CA SER A 296 24.48 -10.04 27.75
C SER A 296 24.24 -8.63 28.28
N HIS A 297 23.58 -7.79 27.50
CA HIS A 297 23.13 -6.48 27.95
C HIS A 297 22.34 -6.63 29.26
N ARG A 298 22.66 -5.81 30.28
CA ARG A 298 22.12 -5.97 31.64
C ARG A 298 20.59 -6.00 31.69
N SER A 299 19.94 -5.22 30.83
CA SER A 299 18.48 -5.13 30.74
C SER A 299 17.86 -6.00 29.65
N ALA A 300 18.63 -6.91 29.02
CA ALA A 300 18.15 -7.76 27.92
C ALA A 300 16.86 -8.51 28.28
N TYR A 301 16.82 -9.11 29.48
CA TYR A 301 15.65 -9.83 29.96
C TYR A 301 14.41 -8.92 30.06
N LEU A 302 14.58 -7.72 30.62
CA LEU A 302 13.51 -6.73 30.76
C LEU A 302 12.97 -6.27 29.39
N HIS A 303 13.85 -6.11 28.39
CA HIS A 303 13.41 -5.78 27.02
C HIS A 303 12.59 -6.92 26.41
N THR A 304 12.96 -8.18 26.66
CA THR A 304 12.26 -9.34 26.07
C THR A 304 10.95 -9.71 26.79
N THR A 305 10.76 -9.26 28.03
CA THR A 305 9.52 -9.45 28.81
C THR A 305 8.57 -8.27 28.73
N GLY A 306 9.04 -7.10 28.28
CA GLY A 306 8.27 -5.85 28.30
C GLY A 306 8.27 -5.15 29.67
N GLU A 307 9.18 -5.53 30.57
CA GLU A 307 9.31 -4.95 31.93
C GLU A 307 10.27 -3.75 31.98
N ALA A 308 11.03 -3.50 30.91
CA ALA A 308 11.86 -2.31 30.80
C ALA A 308 10.96 -1.08 30.66
N ILE A 309 10.97 -0.21 31.67
CA ILE A 309 10.17 1.02 31.71
C ILE A 309 10.86 2.10 30.86
N TYR A 310 10.21 2.52 29.78
CA TYR A 310 10.55 3.71 28.99
C TYR A 310 9.74 4.92 29.47
N ILE A 311 10.04 6.12 28.95
CA ILE A 311 9.43 7.38 29.41
C ILE A 311 7.89 7.34 29.38
N ASP A 312 7.31 6.78 28.31
CA ASP A 312 5.84 6.70 28.13
C ASP A 312 5.19 5.53 28.91
N ASP A 313 6.01 4.62 29.46
CA ASP A 313 5.53 3.54 30.36
C ASP A 313 5.39 4.01 31.80
N MET A 314 5.95 5.20 32.13
CA MET A 314 5.86 5.76 33.47
C MET A 314 4.40 6.08 33.82
N PRO A 315 3.90 5.69 35.01
CA PRO A 315 2.54 6.02 35.41
C PRO A 315 2.29 7.53 35.38
N SER A 316 1.17 7.94 34.80
CA SER A 316 0.72 9.33 34.86
C SER A 316 0.30 9.71 36.28
N TYR A 317 0.60 10.94 36.68
CA TYR A 317 0.12 11.49 37.95
C TYR A 317 -1.31 12.01 37.80
N ILE A 318 -2.01 12.16 38.92
CA ILE A 318 -3.32 12.84 38.94
C ILE A 318 -3.12 14.27 38.43
N ASN A 319 -3.98 14.70 37.51
CA ASN A 319 -3.91 15.99 36.82
C ASN A 319 -2.72 16.16 35.86
N THR A 320 -2.07 15.08 35.41
CA THR A 320 -1.14 15.16 34.27
C THR A 320 -1.89 15.68 33.03
N LEU A 321 -1.32 16.70 32.39
CA LEU A 321 -1.79 17.23 31.12
C LEU A 321 -0.98 16.66 29.97
N HIS A 322 -1.55 16.71 28.77
CA HIS A 322 -0.95 16.23 27.54
C HIS A 322 -0.74 17.39 26.57
N ALA A 323 0.38 17.32 25.85
CA ALA A 323 0.82 18.37 24.95
C ALA A 323 0.84 17.87 23.49
N ALA A 324 0.44 18.72 22.55
CA ALA A 324 0.59 18.48 21.11
C ALA A 324 1.20 19.71 20.44
N LEU A 325 2.27 19.50 19.68
CA LEU A 325 2.96 20.58 18.97
C LEU A 325 2.10 21.14 17.83
N VAL A 326 2.18 22.45 17.66
CA VAL A 326 1.65 23.17 16.51
C VAL A 326 2.84 23.55 15.64
N LEU A 327 2.91 22.97 14.45
CA LEU A 327 4.07 23.09 13.57
C LEU A 327 3.75 23.94 12.34
N SER A 328 4.76 24.64 11.82
CA SER A 328 4.65 25.35 10.56
C SER A 328 4.31 24.41 9.41
N THR A 329 3.35 24.82 8.57
CA THR A 329 3.01 24.13 7.32
C THR A 329 3.70 24.73 6.10
N LYS A 330 4.50 25.80 6.30
CA LYS A 330 5.18 26.55 5.24
C LYS A 330 6.70 26.53 5.44
N ALA A 331 7.43 26.45 4.32
CA ALA A 331 8.89 26.34 4.34
C ALA A 331 9.60 27.67 4.63
N ASN A 332 9.06 28.80 4.20
CA ASN A 332 9.57 30.12 4.56
C ASN A 332 8.39 31.10 4.58
N ALA A 333 7.95 31.49 5.77
CA ALA A 333 6.80 32.37 5.90
C ALA A 333 6.80 33.16 7.21
N ARG A 334 6.31 34.40 7.14
CA ARG A 334 6.01 35.21 8.32
C ARG A 334 4.64 34.82 8.88
N ILE A 335 4.57 34.61 10.19
CA ILE A 335 3.30 34.39 10.90
C ILE A 335 2.62 35.74 11.08
N LYS A 336 1.39 35.87 10.57
CA LYS A 336 0.57 37.06 10.77
C LYS A 336 -0.30 36.97 12.01
N HIS A 337 -0.98 35.84 12.14
CA HIS A 337 -2.03 35.65 13.10
C HIS A 337 -2.18 34.16 13.40
N ILE A 338 -2.44 33.86 14.66
CA ILE A 338 -2.71 32.52 15.16
C ILE A 338 -4.11 32.55 15.76
N ASP A 339 -5.04 31.81 15.16
CA ASP A 339 -6.41 31.66 15.61
C ASP A 339 -6.56 30.33 16.36
N ILE A 340 -6.93 30.43 17.64
CA ILE A 340 -7.15 29.31 18.55
C ILE A 340 -8.64 29.09 18.88
N GLU A 341 -9.57 29.83 18.27
CA GLU A 341 -10.98 29.84 18.68
C GLU A 341 -11.59 28.44 18.63
N ASP A 342 -11.42 27.71 17.53
CA ASP A 342 -11.97 26.35 17.38
C ASP A 342 -11.22 25.33 18.26
N ALA A 343 -9.92 25.53 18.49
CA ALA A 343 -9.14 24.68 19.39
C ALA A 343 -9.60 24.82 20.84
N SER A 344 -9.93 26.05 21.28
CA SER A 344 -10.40 26.33 22.64
C SER A 344 -11.75 25.68 22.99
N LYS A 345 -12.55 25.32 21.97
CA LYS A 345 -13.85 24.66 22.13
C LYS A 345 -13.74 23.15 22.33
N VAL A 346 -12.53 22.58 22.20
CA VAL A 346 -12.31 21.14 22.42
C VAL A 346 -12.46 20.83 23.90
N VAL A 347 -13.27 19.81 24.22
CA VAL A 347 -13.45 19.34 25.59
C VAL A 347 -12.09 18.89 26.17
N GLY A 348 -11.73 19.44 27.33
CA GLY A 348 -10.44 19.21 27.97
C GLY A 348 -9.31 20.10 27.46
N PHE A 349 -9.58 21.12 26.63
CA PHE A 349 -8.59 22.15 26.29
C PHE A 349 -8.22 22.97 27.54
N VAL A 350 -6.91 23.16 27.76
CA VAL A 350 -6.40 23.95 28.89
C VAL A 350 -5.78 25.25 28.39
N SER A 351 -4.80 25.18 27.50
CA SER A 351 -4.12 26.38 27.00
C SER A 351 -3.39 26.12 25.67
N PHE A 352 -3.10 27.20 24.95
CA PHE A 352 -2.10 27.24 23.89
C PHE A 352 -0.91 28.08 24.38
N VAL A 353 0.27 27.48 24.38
CA VAL A 353 1.52 28.11 24.83
C VAL A 353 2.39 28.40 23.61
N SER A 354 2.87 29.64 23.50
CA SER A 354 3.69 30.14 22.39
C SER A 354 4.91 30.92 22.88
N TYR A 355 5.62 31.57 21.97
CA TYR A 355 6.83 32.33 22.30
C TYR A 355 6.61 33.44 23.34
N ILE A 356 5.38 33.99 23.44
CA ILE A 356 5.04 35.04 24.42
C ILE A 356 4.97 34.52 25.86
N ASP A 357 4.78 33.21 26.01
CA ASP A 357 4.58 32.55 27.30
C ASP A 357 5.91 32.03 27.89
N VAL A 358 7.02 32.20 27.16
CA VAL A 358 8.35 31.78 27.61
C VAL A 358 8.84 32.76 28.68
N PRO A 359 9.05 32.33 29.95
CA PRO A 359 9.40 33.24 31.03
C PRO A 359 10.85 33.75 30.96
N GLY A 360 11.69 33.12 30.13
CA GLY A 360 13.10 33.45 29.96
C GLY A 360 13.45 33.74 28.50
N SER A 361 14.60 33.23 28.07
CA SER A 361 14.99 33.32 26.66
C SER A 361 14.20 32.34 25.80
N ASN A 362 13.60 32.84 24.72
CA ASN A 362 13.04 31.99 23.67
C ASN A 362 14.12 31.37 22.76
N LYS A 363 15.40 31.66 22.97
CA LYS A 363 16.53 31.04 22.24
C LYS A 363 17.00 29.77 22.95
N LEU A 364 17.14 28.67 22.20
CA LEU A 364 17.50 27.36 22.76
C LEU A 364 19.00 27.20 23.04
N ASN A 365 19.85 27.91 22.30
CA ASN A 365 21.29 27.72 22.30
C ASN A 365 22.05 29.04 22.53
N ASP A 366 23.33 28.92 22.87
CA ASP A 366 24.25 30.04 23.06
C ASP A 366 24.60 30.73 21.71
N GLU A 367 25.30 31.87 21.74
CA GLU A 367 25.51 32.85 20.65
C GLU A 367 25.82 32.33 19.22
N LEU A 368 26.24 31.06 19.08
CA LEU A 368 26.56 30.40 17.80
C LEU A 368 25.33 29.89 17.02
N PHE A 369 24.17 29.73 17.64
CA PHE A 369 22.98 29.17 17.01
C PHE A 369 21.76 30.08 17.18
N ASP A 370 20.98 30.24 16.11
CA ASP A 370 19.85 31.16 15.99
C ASP A 370 18.48 30.49 16.14
N GLU A 371 18.43 29.36 16.86
CA GLU A 371 17.20 28.57 17.00
C GLU A 371 16.30 29.06 18.15
N GLU A 372 15.02 29.25 17.83
CA GLU A 372 13.97 29.58 18.78
C GLU A 372 13.24 28.33 19.29
N LEU A 373 12.85 28.32 20.57
CA LEU A 373 11.98 27.29 21.16
C LEU A 373 10.61 27.29 20.46
N PHE A 374 10.00 28.47 20.35
CA PHE A 374 8.79 28.70 19.58
C PHE A 374 9.03 29.81 18.56
N VAL A 375 8.62 29.61 17.31
CA VAL A 375 8.75 30.61 16.24
C VAL A 375 8.03 31.89 16.65
N SER A 376 8.80 32.97 16.80
CA SER A 376 8.29 34.28 17.20
C SER A 376 7.72 35.09 16.05
N SER A 377 8.26 34.91 14.83
CA SER A 377 7.90 35.74 13.68
C SER A 377 7.97 35.04 12.33
N ILE A 378 9.08 34.36 12.01
CA ILE A 378 9.32 33.76 10.70
C ILE A 378 9.58 32.27 10.87
N ALA A 379 8.73 31.44 10.28
CA ALA A 379 8.95 30.02 10.17
C ALA A 379 9.89 29.73 8.98
N LEU A 380 11.07 29.18 9.27
CA LEU A 380 12.13 28.90 8.29
C LEU A 380 12.12 27.47 7.73
N CYS A 381 11.20 26.62 8.21
CA CYS A 381 10.99 25.29 7.66
C CYS A 381 9.58 24.78 7.93
N ILE A 382 9.14 23.81 7.12
CA ILE A 382 7.98 22.99 7.45
C ILE A 382 8.36 22.13 8.66
N GLY A 383 7.55 22.16 9.72
CA GLY A 383 7.88 21.47 10.97
C GLY A 383 8.46 22.36 12.06
N ALA A 384 8.76 23.65 11.79
CA ALA A 384 9.18 24.58 12.83
C ALA A 384 8.11 24.71 13.91
N ILE A 385 8.50 24.68 15.19
CA ILE A 385 7.54 24.65 16.31
C ILE A 385 7.01 26.06 16.56
N ILE A 386 5.72 26.28 16.35
CA ILE A 386 5.07 27.59 16.55
C ILE A 386 4.55 27.72 18.00
N GLY A 387 4.12 26.61 18.58
CA GLY A 387 3.61 26.55 19.93
C GLY A 387 3.19 25.14 20.30
N VAL A 388 2.55 25.01 21.45
CA VAL A 388 2.05 23.75 21.97
C VAL A 388 0.66 23.92 22.55
N VAL A 389 -0.25 23.03 22.18
CA VAL A 389 -1.56 22.92 22.83
C VAL A 389 -1.46 21.97 24.00
N VAL A 390 -2.01 22.38 25.14
CA VAL A 390 -2.09 21.60 26.37
C VAL A 390 -3.56 21.24 26.64
N CYS A 391 -3.83 19.95 26.88
CA CYS A 391 -5.17 19.44 27.18
C CYS A 391 -5.14 18.36 28.27
N GLU A 392 -6.29 18.00 28.81
CA GLU A 392 -6.47 16.94 29.81
C GLU A 392 -6.26 15.52 29.26
N SER A 393 -6.26 15.35 27.94
CA SER A 393 -5.97 14.05 27.29
C SER A 393 -5.17 14.21 26.01
N GLU A 394 -4.38 13.19 25.67
CA GLU A 394 -3.59 13.15 24.43
C GLU A 394 -4.47 13.30 23.18
N HIS A 395 -5.64 12.67 23.17
CA HIS A 395 -6.58 12.75 22.04
C HIS A 395 -7.12 14.17 21.85
N ALA A 396 -7.49 14.84 22.95
CA ALA A 396 -7.94 16.23 22.91
C ALA A 396 -6.83 17.17 22.42
N ALA A 397 -5.60 17.01 22.92
CA ALA A 397 -4.44 17.80 22.50
C ALA A 397 -4.20 17.70 20.98
N LYS A 398 -4.22 16.48 20.44
CA LYS A 398 -4.07 16.24 19.00
C LYS A 398 -5.21 16.85 18.17
N ILE A 399 -6.45 16.78 18.63
CA ILE A 399 -7.58 17.40 17.92
C ILE A 399 -7.44 18.92 17.94
N ALA A 400 -7.20 19.50 19.13
CA ALA A 400 -7.10 20.94 19.30
C ALA A 400 -5.92 21.54 18.51
N ALA A 401 -4.75 20.91 18.51
CA ALA A 401 -3.60 21.35 17.71
C ALA A 401 -3.90 21.37 16.20
N ASN A 402 -4.70 20.43 15.70
CA ASN A 402 -5.12 20.40 14.28
C ASN A 402 -6.21 21.43 13.93
N LEU A 403 -6.88 22.03 14.94
CA LEU A 403 -7.89 23.07 14.75
C LEU A 403 -7.31 24.48 14.79
N ILE A 404 -6.07 24.66 15.24
CA ILE A 404 -5.39 25.96 15.21
C ILE A 404 -5.14 26.38 13.76
N LYS A 405 -5.59 27.58 13.42
CA LYS A 405 -5.40 28.17 12.10
C LYS A 405 -4.29 29.20 12.18
N ILE A 406 -3.40 29.18 11.21
CA ILE A 406 -2.24 30.07 11.17
C ILE A 406 -2.21 30.76 9.82
N ASP A 407 -2.25 32.08 9.85
CA ASP A 407 -2.15 32.91 8.67
C ASP A 407 -0.69 33.22 8.38
N TYR A 408 -0.27 32.95 7.15
CA TYR A 408 1.11 33.08 6.71
C TYR A 408 1.24 34.10 5.58
N ASP A 409 2.26 34.94 5.64
CA ASP A 409 2.83 35.60 4.47
C ASP A 409 3.99 34.76 3.93
N LEU A 410 3.83 34.21 2.73
CA LEU A 410 4.90 33.46 2.08
C LEU A 410 6.05 34.40 1.73
N LEU A 411 7.24 34.06 2.23
CA LEU A 411 8.46 34.80 1.93
C LEU A 411 9.20 34.15 0.77
N SER A 412 9.93 34.98 0.02
CA SER A 412 10.87 34.57 -1.03
C SER A 412 12.27 35.09 -0.65
N PRO A 413 13.34 34.32 -0.91
CA PRO A 413 13.36 33.01 -1.58
C PRO A 413 12.95 31.87 -0.64
N ARG A 414 12.49 30.76 -1.24
CA ARG A 414 12.36 29.46 -0.56
C ARG A 414 13.45 28.55 -1.09
N ILE A 415 14.48 28.32 -0.27
CA ILE A 415 15.66 27.54 -0.65
C ILE A 415 15.42 26.10 -0.19
N PHE A 416 15.47 25.16 -1.13
CA PHE A 416 15.20 23.73 -0.86
C PHE A 416 16.39 22.83 -1.21
N SER A 417 17.19 23.22 -2.21
CA SER A 417 18.37 22.50 -2.68
C SER A 417 19.66 23.14 -2.17
N ILE A 418 20.76 22.39 -2.28
CA ILE A 418 22.11 22.90 -2.05
C ILE A 418 22.55 23.78 -3.23
N ASP A 419 22.20 23.38 -4.45
CA ASP A 419 22.35 24.18 -5.67
C ASP A 419 21.43 25.41 -5.63
#